data_AF-A0A7V9HPA4-F1
#
_entry.id   AF-A0A7V9HPA4-F1
#
_cell.length_a   1.000
_cell.length_b   1.000
_cell.length_c   1.000
_cell.angle_alpha   90.00
_cell.angle_beta   90.00
_cell.angle_gamma   90.00
#
_symmetry.space_group_name_H-M   'P 1'
#
loop_
_entity.id
_entity.type
_entity.pdbx_description
1 polymer ?
#
loop_
_entity_poly.entity_id
_entity_poly.type
_entity_poly.pdbx_seq_one_letter_code
_entity_poly.pdbx_strand_id
1 'polypeptide(L)'
;IAAREVSREYLALVEGCPPSRTGKIDAALGRDHRSPERVIVAGRRPRAAVTHFEVRERLEHDTLLDVRLETGRTHQIRAHMLAIGHPVAGDPQYGSRGRYGLDRQFLHSRRIALEHPFGGDSLQAESELPADLAAALELARLA
;
A
#
# COMPACT_ATOMS: atom_id res chain seq x y z
N ILE A 1 2.07 -8.61 -26.84
CA ILE A 1 0.82 -8.24 -26.12
C ILE A 1 1.10 -6.89 -25.48
N ALA A 2 0.48 -5.81 -25.96
CA ALA A 2 0.61 -4.51 -25.31
C ALA A 2 0.17 -4.66 -23.85
N ALA A 3 1.02 -4.26 -22.91
CA ALA A 3 0.69 -4.30 -21.49
C ALA A 3 -0.45 -3.31 -21.26
N ARG A 4 -1.69 -3.81 -21.20
CA ARG A 4 -2.85 -2.99 -20.89
C ARG A 4 -2.64 -2.38 -19.52
N GLU A 5 -2.59 -1.06 -19.46
CA GLU A 5 -2.25 -0.32 -18.26
C GLU A 5 -3.43 -0.42 -17.28
N VAL A 6 -3.19 -1.01 -16.12
CA VAL A 6 -4.17 -1.09 -15.04
C VAL A 6 -3.69 -0.15 -13.94
N SER A 7 -4.37 0.97 -13.78
CA SER A 7 -4.15 1.88 -12.66
C SER A 7 -4.78 1.30 -11.40
N ARG A 8 -4.02 1.31 -10.31
CA ARG A 8 -4.48 0.85 -8.99
C ARG A 8 -4.03 1.87 -7.96
N GLU A 9 -5.00 2.46 -7.29
CA GLU A 9 -4.81 3.48 -6.28
C GLU A 9 -5.34 2.98 -4.95
N TYR A 10 -4.53 3.19 -3.91
CA TYR A 10 -4.78 2.74 -2.57
C TYR A 10 -4.66 3.90 -1.61
N LEU A 11 -5.39 3.80 -0.50
CA LEU A 11 -5.16 4.61 0.69
C LEU A 11 -4.42 3.74 1.71
N ALA A 12 -3.33 4.24 2.28
CA ALA A 12 -2.56 3.53 3.29
C ALA A 12 -2.22 4.47 4.46
N LEU A 13 -2.50 4.05 5.69
CA LEU A 13 -1.95 4.72 6.88
C LEU A 13 -0.63 4.02 7.23
N VAL A 14 0.46 4.78 7.24
CA VAL A 14 1.79 4.27 7.56
C VAL A 14 2.32 4.86 8.85
N GLU A 15 3.08 4.06 9.59
CA GLU A 15 3.68 4.46 10.85
C GLU A 15 4.81 5.48 10.62
N GLY A 16 4.81 6.53 11.43
CA GLY A 16 5.75 7.64 11.32
C GLY A 16 5.50 8.54 10.12
N CYS A 17 6.57 9.21 9.69
CA CYS A 17 6.48 10.33 8.78
C CYS A 17 7.54 10.20 7.67
N PRO A 18 7.16 9.75 6.46
CA PRO A 18 8.08 9.75 5.33
C PRO A 18 8.69 11.15 5.13
N PRO A 19 10.01 11.27 4.94
CA PRO A 19 10.69 12.56 4.89
C PRO A 19 10.25 13.38 3.66
N SER A 20 9.94 12.70 2.56
CA SER A 20 9.48 13.31 1.32
C SER A 20 7.95 13.30 1.25
N ARG A 21 7.37 14.37 0.67
CA ARG A 21 5.92 14.43 0.38
C ARG A 21 5.49 13.43 -0.69
N THR A 22 6.37 13.11 -1.63
CA THR A 22 6.14 12.08 -2.66
C THR A 22 7.33 11.15 -2.71
N GLY A 23 7.14 9.94 -3.24
CA GLY A 23 8.24 9.01 -3.43
C GLY A 23 7.91 7.88 -4.41
N LYS A 24 8.98 7.33 -4.99
CA LYS A 24 8.97 6.12 -5.81
C LYS A 24 9.85 5.08 -5.13
N ILE A 25 9.30 3.90 -4.87
CA ILE A 25 10.03 2.75 -4.37
C ILE A 25 10.14 1.75 -5.52
N ASP A 26 11.31 1.70 -6.13
CA ASP A 26 11.68 0.80 -7.23
C ASP A 26 12.61 -0.28 -6.68
N ALA A 27 12.02 -1.32 -6.10
CA ALA A 27 12.75 -2.36 -5.40
C ALA A 27 12.10 -3.72 -5.62
N ALA A 28 12.83 -4.65 -6.22
CA ALA A 28 12.31 -5.97 -6.55
C ALA A 28 11.93 -6.75 -5.27
N LEU A 29 10.81 -7.47 -5.33
CA LEU A 29 10.24 -8.21 -4.20
C LEU A 29 10.27 -9.72 -4.44
N GLY A 30 10.65 -10.47 -3.42
CA GLY A 30 10.68 -11.93 -3.43
C GLY A 30 10.23 -12.50 -2.09
N ARG A 31 10.06 -13.82 -2.02
CA ARG A 31 9.72 -14.49 -0.75
C ARG A 31 10.91 -14.44 0.21
N ASP A 32 10.65 -14.23 1.48
CA ASP A 32 11.70 -14.27 2.50
C ASP A 32 12.34 -15.68 2.55
N HIS A 33 13.64 -15.71 2.83
CA HIS A 33 14.41 -16.94 2.96
C HIS A 33 14.05 -17.74 4.20
N ARG A 34 13.66 -17.06 5.29
CA ARG A 34 13.36 -17.66 6.60
C ARG A 34 11.87 -17.92 6.78
N SER A 35 11.03 -17.04 6.23
CA SER A 35 9.57 -17.05 6.35
C SER A 35 8.91 -16.96 4.97
N PRO A 36 8.76 -18.06 4.22
CA PRO A 36 8.27 -18.03 2.83
C PRO A 36 6.89 -17.38 2.62
N GLU A 37 6.09 -17.26 3.68
CA GLU A 37 4.82 -16.53 3.75
C GLU A 37 4.98 -15.00 3.69
N ARG A 38 6.19 -14.49 3.97
CA ARG A 38 6.54 -13.07 3.89
C ARG A 38 7.15 -12.72 2.54
N VAL A 39 6.88 -11.50 2.11
CA VAL A 39 7.50 -10.88 0.94
C VAL A 39 8.41 -9.75 1.42
N ILE A 40 9.65 -9.73 0.94
CA ILE A 40 10.66 -8.75 1.30
C ILE A 40 11.37 -8.22 0.05
N VAL A 41 12.02 -7.07 0.19
CA VAL A 41 12.95 -6.55 -0.83
C VAL A 41 14.12 -7.51 -1.00
N ALA A 42 14.49 -7.79 -2.25
CA ALA A 42 15.58 -8.70 -2.61
C ALA A 42 15.44 -10.14 -2.04
N GLY A 43 14.23 -10.60 -1.74
CA GLY A 43 13.96 -11.99 -1.36
C GLY A 43 14.20 -13.00 -2.48
N ARG A 44 13.92 -14.29 -2.24
CA ARG A 44 14.11 -15.38 -3.21
C ARG A 44 13.37 -15.10 -4.52
N ARG A 45 14.11 -15.24 -5.64
CA ARG A 45 13.62 -15.04 -7.01
C ARG A 45 12.83 -13.73 -7.14
N PRO A 46 13.46 -12.59 -6.83
CA PRO A 46 12.75 -11.33 -6.71
C PRO A 46 12.25 -10.89 -8.09
N ARG A 47 11.07 -10.27 -8.12
CA ARG A 47 10.45 -9.72 -9.32
C ARG A 47 10.35 -8.21 -9.19
N ALA A 48 10.54 -7.51 -10.31
CA ALA A 48 10.40 -6.07 -10.37
C ALA A 48 9.06 -5.63 -9.76
N ALA A 49 9.15 -4.62 -8.89
CA ALA A 49 8.04 -4.05 -8.18
C ALA A 49 8.25 -2.54 -8.01
N VAL A 50 7.26 -1.75 -8.40
CA VAL A 50 7.30 -0.29 -8.34
C VAL A 50 6.05 0.25 -7.68
N THR A 51 6.25 1.01 -6.60
CA THR A 51 5.20 1.67 -5.80
C THR A 51 5.47 3.16 -5.77
N HIS A 52 4.47 3.97 -6.06
CA HIS A 52 4.49 5.42 -5.89
C HIS A 52 3.63 5.79 -4.69
N PHE A 53 4.03 6.80 -3.93
CA PHE A 53 3.20 7.36 -2.87
C PHE A 53 3.23 8.89 -2.88
N GLU A 54 2.16 9.48 -2.39
CA GLU A 54 2.03 10.89 -2.04
C GLU A 54 1.41 11.00 -0.65
N VAL A 55 1.95 11.91 0.16
CA VAL A 55 1.41 12.26 1.47
C VAL A 55 0.11 13.02 1.28
N ARG A 56 -0.98 12.40 1.73
CA ARG A 56 -2.32 12.98 1.76
C ARG A 56 -2.54 13.79 3.04
N GLU A 57 -2.11 13.26 4.18
CA GLU A 57 -2.29 13.87 5.50
C GLU A 57 -1.15 13.43 6.43
N ARG A 58 -0.53 14.36 7.15
CA ARG A 58 0.45 14.05 8.21
C ARG A 58 -0.27 14.13 9.56
N LEU A 59 -0.12 13.08 10.36
CA LEU A 59 -0.64 12.98 11.73
C LEU A 59 0.52 13.02 12.73
N GLU A 60 0.24 12.99 14.03
CA GLU A 60 1.28 13.08 15.06
C GLU A 60 2.26 11.90 15.02
N HIS A 61 1.73 10.69 14.84
CA HIS A 61 2.53 9.45 14.86
C HIS A 61 2.50 8.66 13.55
N ASP A 62 1.68 9.07 12.57
CA ASP A 62 1.44 8.33 11.33
C ASP A 62 1.25 9.29 10.16
N THR A 63 1.22 8.74 8.95
CA THR A 63 0.96 9.50 7.72
C THR A 63 -0.02 8.75 6.84
N LEU A 64 -1.07 9.43 6.41
CA LEU A 64 -1.99 8.92 5.41
C LEU A 64 -1.41 9.17 4.01
N LEU A 65 -1.31 8.11 3.22
CA LEU A 65 -0.74 8.15 1.87
C LEU A 65 -1.78 7.77 0.83
N ASP A 66 -1.77 8.50 -0.29
CA ASP A 66 -2.28 8.00 -1.56
C ASP A 66 -1.16 7.20 -2.24
N VAL A 67 -1.43 5.95 -2.61
CA VAL A 67 -0.44 5.00 -3.12
C VAL A 67 -0.87 4.48 -4.48
N ARG A 68 0.02 4.52 -5.48
CA ARG A 68 -0.23 4.02 -6.83
C ARG A 68 0.75 2.92 -7.22
N LEU A 69 0.24 1.88 -7.88
CA LEU A 69 1.04 0.72 -8.28
C LEU A 69 1.24 0.64 -9.80
N GLU A 70 2.48 0.56 -10.26
CA GLU A 70 2.78 0.14 -11.64
C GLU A 70 2.77 -1.39 -11.78
N THR A 71 3.06 -2.09 -10.68
CA THR A 71 3.10 -3.56 -10.61
C THR A 71 2.20 -4.08 -9.49
N GLY A 72 1.63 -5.27 -9.65
CA GLY A 72 0.78 -5.90 -8.61
C GLY A 72 1.43 -7.12 -7.96
N ARG A 73 2.53 -6.97 -7.21
CA ARG A 73 3.15 -8.10 -6.48
C ARG A 73 2.44 -8.37 -5.15
N THR A 74 2.47 -9.63 -4.71
CA THR A 74 1.92 -10.03 -3.40
C THR A 74 2.54 -9.17 -2.30
N HIS A 75 1.69 -8.60 -1.44
CA HIS A 75 2.09 -7.74 -0.32
C HIS A 75 2.96 -6.53 -0.70
N GLN A 76 2.93 -6.07 -1.95
CA GLN A 76 3.88 -5.08 -2.46
C GLN A 76 3.95 -3.81 -1.60
N ILE A 77 2.81 -3.15 -1.36
CA ILE A 77 2.76 -1.93 -0.55
C ILE A 77 3.30 -2.20 0.85
N ARG A 78 2.81 -3.26 1.50
CA ARG A 78 3.19 -3.66 2.87
C ARG A 78 4.71 -3.87 3.00
N ALA A 79 5.31 -4.60 2.06
CA ALA A 79 6.73 -4.90 2.06
C ALA A 79 7.61 -3.67 1.71
N HIS A 80 7.19 -2.86 0.74
CA HIS A 80 7.90 -1.63 0.37
C HIS A 80 7.88 -0.58 1.48
N MET A 81 6.70 -0.36 2.09
CA MET A 81 6.52 0.58 3.18
C MET A 81 7.36 0.18 4.41
N LEU A 82 7.36 -1.11 4.77
CA LEU A 82 8.29 -1.63 5.79
C LEU A 82 9.75 -1.40 5.42
N ALA A 83 10.14 -1.67 4.17
CA ALA A 83 11.54 -1.56 3.72
C ALA A 83 12.10 -0.13 3.82
N ILE A 84 11.24 0.89 3.75
CA ILE A 84 11.63 2.29 3.95
C ILE A 84 11.41 2.80 5.39
N GLY A 85 11.09 1.90 6.33
CA GLY A 85 10.94 2.24 7.75
C GLY A 85 9.57 2.78 8.16
N HIS A 86 8.57 2.71 7.28
CA HIS A 86 7.21 3.23 7.51
C HIS A 86 6.18 2.14 7.28
N PRO A 87 6.13 1.07 8.10
CA PRO A 87 5.19 -0.04 7.88
C PRO A 87 3.73 0.42 7.92
N VAL A 88 2.84 -0.35 7.30
CA VAL A 88 1.40 -0.06 7.29
C VAL A 88 0.83 -0.30 8.70
N ALA A 89 0.08 0.66 9.22
CA ALA A 89 -0.57 0.58 10.53
C ALA A 89 -1.53 -0.61 10.61
N GLY A 90 -1.57 -1.31 11.74
CA GLY A 90 -2.47 -2.45 11.98
C GLY A 90 -2.05 -3.73 11.26
N ASP A 91 -0.95 -3.71 10.47
CA ASP A 91 -0.51 -4.85 9.69
C ASP A 91 0.01 -5.98 10.59
N PRO A 92 -0.64 -7.16 10.62
CA PRO A 92 -0.27 -8.24 11.53
C PRO A 92 1.05 -8.95 11.17
N GLN A 93 1.61 -8.71 9.97
CA GLN A 93 2.80 -9.42 9.47
C GLN A 93 4.01 -8.50 9.24
N TYR A 94 3.77 -7.21 8.95
CA TYR A 94 4.84 -6.25 8.62
C TYR A 94 4.88 -5.02 9.53
N GLY A 95 3.84 -4.74 10.31
CA GLY A 95 3.75 -3.53 11.12
C GLY A 95 3.29 -3.80 12.55
N SER A 96 2.77 -2.76 13.19
CA SER A 96 2.23 -2.81 14.54
C SER A 96 0.81 -3.39 14.52
N ARG A 97 0.69 -4.70 14.77
CA ARG A 97 -0.60 -5.40 14.91
C ARG A 97 -1.48 -4.70 15.96
N GLY A 98 -2.77 -4.53 15.68
CA GLY A 98 -3.71 -3.96 16.65
C GLY A 98 -3.65 -2.43 16.80
N ARG A 99 -2.76 -1.74 16.07
CA ARG A 99 -2.67 -0.28 16.08
C ARG A 99 -4.05 0.32 15.74
N TYR A 100 -4.52 1.24 16.57
CA TYR A 100 -5.86 1.86 16.46
C TYR A 100 -7.02 0.86 16.47
N GLY A 101 -6.86 -0.29 17.13
CA GLY A 101 -7.91 -1.32 17.24
C GLY A 101 -8.11 -2.16 15.98
N LEU A 102 -7.19 -2.09 15.02
CA LEU A 102 -7.30 -2.80 13.76
C LEU A 102 -6.87 -4.27 13.86
N ASP A 103 -7.70 -5.17 13.32
CA ASP A 103 -7.37 -6.58 13.12
C ASP A 103 -6.67 -6.87 11.78
N ARG A 104 -6.50 -5.85 10.94
CA ARG A 104 -5.90 -5.94 9.60
C ARG A 104 -5.08 -4.69 9.28
N GLN A 105 -4.26 -4.78 8.23
CA GLN A 105 -3.53 -3.62 7.71
C GLN A 105 -4.49 -2.51 7.26
N PHE A 106 -4.17 -1.26 7.61
CA PHE A 106 -4.81 -0.07 7.06
C PHE A 106 -4.36 0.13 5.61
N LEU A 107 -4.93 -0.68 4.74
CA LEU A 107 -4.71 -0.62 3.30
C LEU A 107 -6.03 -0.82 2.57
N HIS A 108 -6.45 0.21 1.85
CA HIS A 108 -7.73 0.25 1.15
C HIS A 108 -7.51 0.41 -0.35
N SER A 109 -8.10 -0.46 -1.16
CA SER A 109 -8.09 -0.34 -2.63
C SER A 109 -9.16 0.66 -3.06
N ARG A 110 -8.80 1.95 -3.09
CA ARG A 110 -9.74 3.04 -3.32
C ARG A 110 -10.26 3.06 -4.75
N ARG A 111 -9.38 2.89 -5.74
CA ARG A 111 -9.73 3.02 -7.16
C ARG A 111 -8.96 2.03 -8.02
N ILE A 112 -9.65 1.44 -8.97
CA ILE A 112 -9.05 0.65 -10.05
C ILE A 112 -9.58 1.16 -11.39
N ALA A 113 -8.68 1.34 -12.35
CA ALA A 113 -9.04 1.70 -13.70
C ALA A 113 -8.26 0.85 -14.71
N LEU A 114 -8.93 0.43 -15.77
CA LEU A 114 -8.33 -0.32 -16.88
C LEU A 114 -8.96 0.11 -18.21
N GLU A 115 -8.15 0.06 -19.26
CA GLU A 115 -8.69 0.15 -20.62
C GLU A 115 -9.62 -1.04 -20.92
N HIS A 116 -10.68 -0.79 -21.70
CA HIS A 116 -11.63 -1.84 -22.05
C HIS A 116 -10.92 -2.98 -22.81
N PRO A 117 -11.03 -4.24 -22.37
CA PRO A 117 -10.23 -5.34 -22.91
C PRO A 117 -10.56 -5.72 -24.36
N PHE A 118 -11.65 -5.19 -24.93
CA PHE A 118 -12.11 -5.53 -26.29
C PHE A 118 -12.39 -4.30 -27.16
N GLY A 119 -11.89 -3.11 -26.76
CA GLY A 119 -12.24 -1.83 -27.39
C GLY A 119 -13.55 -1.29 -26.82
N GLY A 120 -13.54 -0.04 -26.34
CA GLY A 120 -14.62 0.57 -25.58
C GLY A 120 -14.09 1.59 -24.56
N ASP A 121 -14.99 2.26 -23.86
CA ASP A 121 -14.63 3.25 -22.84
C ASP A 121 -13.88 2.61 -21.67
N SER A 122 -12.95 3.35 -21.06
CA SER A 122 -12.20 2.89 -19.88
C SER A 122 -13.14 2.46 -18.76
N LEU A 123 -12.87 1.30 -18.15
CA LEU A 123 -13.58 0.81 -16.97
C LEU A 123 -12.92 1.38 -15.72
N GLN A 124 -13.72 1.97 -14.83
CA GLN A 124 -13.27 2.43 -13.52
C GLN A 124 -14.23 1.98 -12.42
N ALA A 125 -13.68 1.63 -11.27
CA ALA A 125 -14.44 1.38 -10.06
C ALA A 125 -13.77 2.06 -8.87
N GLU A 126 -14.58 2.62 -7.98
CA GLU A 126 -14.16 3.24 -6.73
C GLU A 126 -14.90 2.62 -5.56
N SER A 127 -14.28 2.65 -4.38
CA SER A 127 -14.94 2.24 -3.14
C SER A 127 -14.61 3.20 -2.00
N GLU A 128 -15.62 3.48 -1.19
CA GLU A 128 -15.49 4.30 0.02
C GLU A 128 -14.60 3.61 1.05
N LEU A 129 -14.01 4.40 1.95
CA LEU A 129 -13.20 3.88 3.03
C LEU A 129 -14.08 3.04 3.98
N PRO A 130 -13.76 1.75 4.20
CA PRO A 130 -14.52 0.89 5.11
C PRO A 130 -14.57 1.45 6.53
N ALA A 131 -15.67 1.20 7.24
CA ALA A 131 -15.95 1.79 8.55
C ALA A 131 -14.89 1.49 9.61
N ASP A 132 -14.28 0.30 9.59
CA ASP A 132 -13.17 -0.08 10.46
C ASP A 132 -11.94 0.81 10.26
N LEU A 133 -11.59 1.07 8.99
CA LEU A 133 -10.46 1.95 8.65
C LEU A 133 -10.81 3.42 8.92
N ALA A 134 -12.04 3.85 8.66
CA ALA A 134 -12.47 5.21 8.96
C ALA A 134 -12.38 5.49 10.47
N ALA A 135 -12.87 4.57 11.32
CA ALA A 135 -12.76 4.70 12.77
C ALA A 135 -11.30 4.73 13.25
N ALA A 136 -10.45 3.86 12.70
CA ALA A 136 -9.03 3.85 13.01
C ALA A 136 -8.32 5.14 12.60
N LEU A 137 -8.72 5.77 11.49
CA LEU A 137 -8.16 7.04 11.03
C LEU A 137 -8.52 8.19 11.98
N GLU A 138 -9.76 8.23 12.48
CA GLU A 138 -10.16 9.20 13.50
C GLU A 138 -9.35 9.03 14.79
N LEU A 139 -9.13 7.80 15.24
CA LEU A 139 -8.25 7.54 16.39
C LEU A 139 -6.82 8.01 16.14
N ALA A 140 -6.29 7.82 14.94
CA ALA A 140 -4.95 8.28 14.57
C ALA A 140 -4.84 9.82 14.51
N ARG A 141 -5.93 10.53 14.19
CA ARG A 141 -5.99 12.01 14.20
C ARG A 141 -6.04 12.62 15.60
N LEU A 142 -6.52 11.83 16.57
CA LEU A 142 -6.68 12.26 17.97
C LEU A 142 -5.53 11.84 18.88
N ALA A 143 -4.63 10.99 18.38
CA ALA A 143 -3.44 10.52 19.08
C ALA A 143 -2.34 11.57 19.02
#